data_AF-A0A535WK77-F1
#
_entry.id   AF-A0A535WK77-F1
#
_cell.length_a   1.000
_cell.length_b   1.000
_cell.length_c   1.000
_cell.angle_alpha   90.00
_cell.angle_beta   90.00
_cell.angle_gamma   90.00
#
_symmetry.space_group_name_H-M   'P 1'
#
loop_
_entity.id
_entity.type
_entity.pdbx_description
1 polymer ?
#
loop_
_entity_poly.entity_id
_entity_poly.type
_entity_poly.pdbx_seq_one_letter_code
_entity_poly.pdbx_strand_id
1 'polypeptide(L)' 'MAETPRTGITPKSWTAERHSGVLHLGKRWYVVSADIDESGRAQGVRLDGPFPDHETAAVEIEKHDRP' A
#
# COMPACT_ATOMS: atom_id res chain seq x y z
N MET A 1 -44.04 6.93 -7.59
CA MET A 1 -42.98 6.49 -6.65
C MET A 1 -41.68 6.93 -7.29
N ALA A 2 -41.06 7.98 -6.75
CA ALA A 2 -39.83 8.53 -7.32
C ALA A 2 -38.65 7.67 -6.86
N GLU A 3 -38.14 6.87 -7.79
CA GLU A 3 -36.87 6.15 -7.65
C GLU A 3 -35.74 7.18 -7.49
N THR A 4 -35.30 7.35 -6.24
CA THR A 4 -34.09 8.11 -5.94
C THR A 4 -32.91 7.41 -6.61
N PRO A 5 -32.08 8.12 -7.40
CA PRO A 5 -30.87 7.53 -7.92
C PRO A 5 -30.03 7.12 -6.71
N ARG A 6 -29.77 5.82 -6.58
CA ARG A 6 -28.75 5.31 -5.67
C ARG A 6 -27.43 5.86 -6.18
N THR A 7 -27.05 7.05 -5.72
CA THR A 7 -25.67 7.47 -5.64
C THR A 7 -24.97 6.38 -4.85
N GLY A 8 -24.32 5.47 -5.57
CA GLY A 8 -23.28 4.64 -4.97
C GLY A 8 -22.35 5.64 -4.31
N ILE A 9 -22.39 5.69 -2.99
CA ILE A 9 -21.36 6.32 -2.19
C ILE A 9 -20.16 5.39 -2.40
N THR A 10 -19.48 5.48 -3.54
CA THR A 10 -18.12 4.98 -3.63
C THR A 10 -17.36 5.98 -2.76
N PRO A 11 -16.97 5.61 -1.52
CA PRO A 11 -16.18 6.54 -0.73
C PRO A 11 -14.95 6.88 -1.58
N LYS A 12 -14.61 8.16 -1.69
CA LYS A 12 -13.37 8.61 -2.34
C LYS A 12 -12.13 7.84 -1.84
N SER A 13 -12.22 7.20 -0.67
CA SER A 13 -11.23 6.28 -0.11
C SER A 13 -10.88 5.04 -0.96
N TRP A 14 -11.47 4.82 -2.14
CA TRP A 14 -11.05 3.77 -3.08
C TRP A 14 -10.27 4.31 -4.30
N THR A 15 -9.86 5.59 -4.31
CA THR A 15 -8.87 6.07 -5.30
C THR A 15 -7.43 5.88 -4.86
N ALA A 16 -7.23 5.41 -3.64
CA ALA A 16 -5.89 5.24 -3.12
C ALA A 16 -5.25 3.98 -3.73
N GLU A 17 -4.06 4.17 -4.28
CA GLU A 17 -3.27 3.11 -4.88
C GLU A 17 -2.32 2.57 -3.82
N ARG A 18 -2.23 1.24 -3.70
CA ARG A 18 -1.26 0.64 -2.78
C ARG A 18 0.12 0.62 -3.43
N HIS A 19 1.06 1.31 -2.79
CA HIS A 19 2.46 1.33 -3.18
C HIS A 19 3.29 0.52 -2.18
N SER A 20 4.28 -0.19 -2.70
CA SER A 20 5.25 -0.94 -1.92
C SER A 20 6.66 -0.71 -2.44
N GLY A 21 7.63 -0.63 -1.53
CA GLY A 21 9.03 -0.40 -1.84
C GLY A 21 9.97 -0.95 -0.78
N VAL A 22 11.23 -1.15 -1.15
CA VAL A 22 12.26 -1.57 -0.20
C VAL A 22 12.91 -0.34 0.43
N LEU A 23 13.03 -0.34 1.76
CA LEU A 23 13.71 0.68 2.54
C LEU A 23 14.95 0.08 3.23
N HIS A 24 16.10 0.70 3.00
CA HIS A 24 17.33 0.37 3.74
C HIS A 24 17.46 1.29 4.96
N LEU A 25 17.40 0.73 6.17
CA LEU A 25 17.56 1.45 7.42
C LEU A 25 18.77 0.93 8.20
N GLY A 26 19.86 1.68 8.14
CA GLY A 26 21.13 1.32 8.79
C GLY A 26 21.80 0.13 8.11
N LYS A 27 21.72 -1.06 8.74
CA LYS A 27 22.28 -2.33 8.22
C LYS A 27 21.22 -3.35 7.84
N ARG A 28 19.95 -2.93 7.75
CA ARG A 28 18.80 -3.83 7.61
C ARG A 28 17.88 -3.34 6.49
N TRP A 29 17.25 -4.30 5.82
CA TRP A 29 16.30 -4.06 4.75
C TRP A 29 14.88 -4.26 5.27
N TYR A 30 13.95 -3.45 4.81
CA TYR A 30 12.54 -3.51 5.18
C TYR A 30 11.70 -3.33 3.93
N VAL A 31 10.49 -3.88 3.94
CA VAL A 31 9.48 -3.56 2.94
C VAL A 31 8.53 -2.55 3.55
N VAL A 32 8.37 -1.40 2.93
CA VAL A 32 7.32 -0.44 3.27
C VAL A 32 6.18 -0.59 2.28
N SER A 33 4.95 -0.65 2.78
CA SER A 33 3.75 -0.58 1.95
C SER A 33 2.78 0.44 2.51
N ALA A 34 2.12 1.20 1.65
CA ALA A 34 1.16 2.22 2.03
C ALA A 34 0.14 2.42 0.93
N ASP A 35 -1.06 2.79 1.31
CA ASP A 35 -2.13 3.22 0.43
C ASP A 35 -2.02 4.75 0.28
N ILE A 36 -1.80 5.25 -0.94
CA ILE A 36 -1.55 6.67 -1.19
C ILE A 36 -2.80 7.29 -1.82
N ASP A 37 -3.42 8.25 -1.12
CA ASP A 37 -4.62 8.93 -1.63
C ASP A 37 -4.31 10.04 -2.65
N GLU A 38 -5.35 10.58 -3.29
CA GLU A 38 -5.27 11.65 -4.31
C GLU A 38 -4.57 12.94 -3.84
N SER A 39 -4.50 13.18 -2.52
CA SER A 39 -3.79 14.31 -1.92
C SER A 39 -2.32 13.98 -1.59
N GLY A 40 -1.86 12.78 -1.92
CA GLY A 40 -0.51 12.28 -1.66
C GLY A 40 -0.28 11.87 -0.20
N ARG A 41 -1.33 11.65 0.59
CA ARG A 41 -1.15 11.19 1.98
C ARG A 41 -1.07 9.67 2.02
N ALA A 42 -0.11 9.17 2.76
CA ALA A 42 0.05 7.75 3.02
C ALA A 42 -0.87 7.30 4.17
N GLN A 43 -1.67 6.28 3.91
CA GLN A 43 -2.56 5.63 4.87
C GLN A 43 -2.23 4.13 4.96
N GLY A 44 -2.56 3.51 6.09
CA GLY A 44 -2.34 2.07 6.28
C GLY A 44 -0.88 1.62 6.18
N VAL A 45 0.07 2.52 6.50
CA VAL A 45 1.51 2.25 6.37
C VAL A 45 1.90 1.00 7.16
N ARG A 46 2.53 0.04 6.49
CA ARG A 46 3.14 -1.16 7.09
C ARG A 46 4.63 -1.19 6.79
N LEU A 47 5.37 -1.66 7.77
CA LEU A 47 6.80 -1.90 7.66
C LEU A 47 7.06 -3.36 8.03
N ASP A 48 7.47 -4.15 7.04
CA ASP A 48 7.76 -5.58 7.16
C ASP A 48 9.27 -5.83 7.17
N GLY A 49 9.69 -6.88 7.87
CA GLY A 49 11.09 -7.22 8.09
C GLY A 49 11.50 -7.18 9.58
N PRO A 50 12.80 -7.10 9.89
CA PRO A 50 13.91 -6.87 8.96
C PRO A 50 14.25 -8.09 8.08
N PHE A 51 14.67 -7.80 6.85
CA PHE A 51 15.22 -8.77 5.89
C PHE A 51 16.75 -8.71 5.86
N PRO A 52 17.41 -9.85 5.57
CA PRO A 52 18.86 -9.95 5.54
C PRO A 52 19.50 -9.15 4.39
N ASP A 53 18.81 -9.03 3.26
CA ASP A 53 19.31 -8.39 2.03
C ASP A 53 18.15 -7.79 1.20
N HIS A 54 18.52 -6.97 0.21
CA HIS A 54 17.58 -6.28 -0.68
C HIS A 54 16.77 -7.26 -1.54
N GLU A 55 17.37 -8.34 -2.02
CA GLU A 55 16.69 -9.32 -2.89
C GLU A 55 15.57 -10.03 -2.13
N THR A 56 15.84 -10.45 -0.90
CA THR A 56 14.83 -11.05 -0.01
C THR A 56 13.69 -10.08 0.27
N ALA A 57 13.99 -8.80 0.53
CA ALA A 57 12.95 -7.77 0.70
C ALA A 57 12.15 -7.53 -0.59
N ALA A 58 12.79 -7.54 -1.76
CA ALA A 58 12.12 -7.34 -3.04
C ALA A 58 11.16 -8.50 -3.38
N VAL A 59 11.52 -9.75 -3.07
CA VAL A 59 10.64 -10.92 -3.24
C VAL A 59 9.38 -10.79 -2.39
N GLU A 60 9.48 -10.22 -1.18
CA GLU A 60 8.29 -9.99 -0.36
C GLU A 60 7.34 -8.94 -0.96
N ILE A 61 7.86 -7.94 -1.68
CA ILE A 61 7.00 -7.00 -2.42
C ILE A 61 6.14 -7.74 -3.44
N GLU A 62 6.72 -8.66 -4.21
CA GLU A 62 6.01 -9.45 -5.22
C GLU A 62 4.92 -10.34 -4.60
N LYS A 63 5.13 -10.82 -3.37
CA LYS A 63 4.11 -11.58 -2.63
C LYS A 63 2.96 -10.70 -2.16
N HIS A 64 3.26 -9.47 -1.72
CA HIS A 64 2.26 -8.52 -1.23
C HIS A 64 1.41 -7.88 -2.34
N ASP A 65 1.90 -7.90 -3.58
CA ASP A 65 1.19 -7.42 -4.78
C ASP A 65 0.22 -8.47 -5.37
N ARG A 66 0.42 -9.76 -5.07
CA ARG A 66 -0.50 -10.81 -5.52
C ARG A 66 -1.82 -10.78 -4.71
N PRO A 67 -2.99 -10.71 -5.37
CA PRO A 67 -4.31 -10.64 -4.72
C PRO A 67 -4.72 -11.95 -4.02
#